data_AF-A0A0B1Z926-F1
#
_entry.id   AF-A0A0B1Z926-F1
#
_cell.length_a   1.000
_cell.length_b   1.000
_cell.length_c   1.000
_cell.angle_alpha   90.00
_cell.angle_beta   90.00
_cell.angle_gamma   90.00
#
_symmetry.space_group_name_H-M   'P 1'
#
loop_
_entity.id
_entity.type
_entity.pdbx_description
1 polymer ?
#
loop_
_entity_poly.entity_id
_entity_poly.type
_entity_poly.pdbx_seq_one_letter_code
_entity_poly.pdbx_strand_id
1 'polypeptide(L)'
;MEGLPGNERTLPFIFQAPTSGAAWQDSRAQILQAVETELPRVGGILFRGFAFNGEADFEVFARSFGHELLTYDYASTPRTKLNNRVYTSTEYPAHQVIPLHNEQSYSLNWPMKIWFHCVQASAVGGETPIADSRQVYQQLDPAIRQRFAEKRLMYVRNYGNGLDLPWQQAFSTEDRAQVEHFCRANQIQFQWKDDGELSTRQVCQAVAQHPVTGEWVWFNQAHLFHISNLAAPVRETLISIVGEEGVPRNVFYGDGSPIELDALEHVRAVLQRCQVSFPWQAGDVLMLDNMLVAHGRSTFQGARKVVVAMAEPAPAG
;
A
#
# COMPACT_ATOMS: atom_id res chain seq x y z
N MET A 1 32.89 -23.09 -3.98
CA MET A 1 32.95 -21.76 -4.61
C MET A 1 32.55 -20.78 -3.52
N GLU A 2 33.54 -20.06 -3.00
CA GLU A 2 33.44 -19.28 -1.77
C GLU A 2 32.45 -18.12 -1.93
N GLY A 3 31.54 -18.01 -0.95
CA GLY A 3 30.54 -16.94 -0.90
C GLY A 3 31.20 -15.61 -0.55
N LEU A 4 30.87 -14.59 -1.33
CA LEU A 4 31.23 -13.21 -1.03
C LEU A 4 30.47 -12.74 0.22
N PRO A 5 31.15 -12.15 1.23
CA PRO A 5 30.49 -11.57 2.39
C PRO A 5 29.88 -10.21 2.01
N GLY A 6 28.55 -10.13 1.97
CA GLY A 6 27.82 -8.88 1.72
C GLY A 6 26.31 -9.07 1.56
N ASN A 7 25.56 -8.73 2.61
CA ASN A 7 24.09 -8.55 2.66
C ASN A 7 23.21 -9.81 2.47
N GLU A 8 23.06 -10.62 3.51
CA GLU A 8 22.23 -11.84 3.51
C GLU A 8 20.71 -11.61 3.45
N ARG A 9 20.17 -10.41 3.19
CA ARG A 9 18.70 -10.17 3.02
C ARG A 9 18.42 -9.39 1.72
N THR A 10 18.30 -10.07 0.59
CA THR A 10 17.87 -9.45 -0.67
C THR A 10 16.34 -9.32 -0.69
N LEU A 11 15.82 -8.10 -0.73
CA LEU A 11 14.40 -7.78 -0.96
C LEU A 11 14.22 -7.41 -2.45
N PRO A 12 13.35 -8.08 -3.22
CA PRO A 12 12.64 -9.31 -2.87
C PRO A 12 13.55 -10.55 -2.96
N PHE A 13 13.19 -11.61 -2.24
CA PHE A 13 13.72 -12.94 -2.52
C PHE A 13 13.13 -13.42 -3.85
N ILE A 14 13.97 -13.83 -4.80
CA ILE A 14 13.51 -14.29 -6.12
C ILE A 14 13.36 -15.81 -6.08
N PHE A 15 12.12 -16.29 -6.14
CA PHE A 15 11.82 -17.71 -6.36
C PHE A 15 11.74 -17.97 -7.87
N GLN A 16 12.79 -18.57 -8.42
CA GLN A 16 12.88 -18.89 -9.83
C GLN A 16 12.22 -20.24 -10.13
N ALA A 17 11.39 -20.31 -11.18
CA ALA A 17 10.83 -21.57 -11.66
C ALA A 17 11.96 -22.55 -12.06
N PRO A 18 11.83 -23.86 -11.76
CA PRO A 18 12.86 -24.86 -12.10
C PRO A 18 13.17 -24.92 -13.59
N THR A 19 12.13 -24.73 -14.41
CA THR A 19 12.20 -24.61 -15.86
C THR A 19 11.33 -23.43 -16.29
N SER A 20 11.80 -22.64 -17.26
CA SER A 20 11.03 -21.51 -17.79
C SER A 20 9.69 -21.99 -18.35
N GLY A 21 8.61 -21.35 -17.91
CA GLY A 21 7.24 -21.70 -18.30
C GLY A 21 6.66 -22.89 -17.55
N ALA A 22 7.30 -23.38 -16.47
CA ALA A 22 6.73 -24.43 -15.65
C ALA A 22 5.41 -23.98 -14.99
N ALA A 23 4.49 -24.93 -14.79
CA ALA A 23 3.28 -24.71 -14.03
C ALA A 23 3.64 -24.53 -12.54
N TRP A 24 3.10 -23.50 -11.89
CA TRP A 24 3.43 -23.21 -10.48
C TRP A 24 2.95 -24.34 -9.55
N GLN A 25 1.90 -25.07 -9.95
CA GLN A 25 1.32 -26.19 -9.23
C GLN A 25 2.36 -27.29 -8.97
N ASP A 26 3.25 -27.53 -9.93
CA ASP A 26 4.31 -28.55 -9.83
C ASP A 26 5.38 -28.18 -8.78
N SER A 27 5.50 -26.88 -8.47
CA SER A 27 6.43 -26.35 -7.46
C SER A 27 5.71 -25.91 -6.18
N ARG A 28 4.44 -26.26 -5.99
CA ARG A 28 3.60 -25.72 -4.91
C ARG A 28 4.20 -25.96 -3.52
N ALA A 29 4.71 -27.16 -3.26
CA ALA A 29 5.28 -27.48 -1.95
C ALA A 29 6.53 -26.63 -1.65
N GLN A 30 7.40 -26.45 -2.64
CA GLN A 30 8.62 -25.64 -2.53
C GLN A 30 8.28 -24.14 -2.41
N ILE A 31 7.27 -23.67 -3.14
CA ILE A 31 6.75 -22.30 -3.03
C ILE A 31 6.25 -22.03 -1.60
N LEU A 32 5.45 -22.92 -1.03
CA LEU A 32 4.94 -22.77 0.34
C LEU A 32 6.09 -22.76 1.36
N GLN A 33 7.04 -23.68 1.23
CA GLN A 33 8.22 -23.73 2.10
C GLN A 33 9.05 -22.45 2.03
N ALA A 34 9.24 -21.90 0.82
CA ALA A 34 9.94 -20.64 0.64
C ALA A 34 9.15 -19.46 1.22
N VAL A 35 7.82 -19.44 1.10
CA VAL A 35 7.00 -18.40 1.72
C VAL A 35 7.09 -18.44 3.23
N GLU A 36 6.99 -19.61 3.85
CA GLU A 36 7.10 -19.79 5.30
C GLU A 36 8.49 -19.36 5.83
N THR A 37 9.55 -19.65 5.07
CA THR A 37 10.93 -19.40 5.51
C THR A 37 11.41 -17.98 5.20
N GLU A 38 11.17 -17.52 3.97
CA GLU A 38 11.75 -16.28 3.44
C GLU A 38 10.87 -15.07 3.72
N LEU A 39 9.54 -15.18 3.65
CA LEU A 39 8.68 -14.01 3.76
C LEU A 39 8.81 -13.28 5.10
N PRO A 40 8.84 -13.93 6.28
CA PRO A 40 9.06 -13.24 7.55
C PRO A 40 10.45 -12.59 7.63
N ARG A 41 11.42 -13.12 6.89
CA ARG A 41 12.82 -12.69 6.91
C ARG A 41 13.06 -11.49 6.00
N VAL A 42 12.62 -11.57 4.74
CA VAL A 42 12.87 -10.56 3.70
C VAL A 42 11.68 -9.63 3.44
N GLY A 43 10.47 -10.03 3.81
CA GLY A 43 9.24 -9.26 3.63
C GLY A 43 8.58 -9.37 2.25
N GLY A 44 9.30 -9.79 1.21
CA GLY A 44 8.73 -9.92 -0.14
C GLY A 44 9.39 -11.00 -0.99
N ILE A 45 8.58 -11.70 -1.79
CA ILE A 45 8.99 -12.79 -2.68
C ILE A 45 8.50 -12.53 -4.10
N LEU A 46 9.41 -12.59 -5.07
CA LEU A 46 9.12 -12.50 -6.50
C LEU A 46 9.18 -13.90 -7.12
N PHE A 47 8.05 -14.42 -7.56
CA PHE A 47 7.94 -15.66 -8.34
C PHE A 47 8.14 -15.34 -9.82
N ARG A 48 9.19 -15.91 -10.42
CA ARG A 48 9.61 -15.59 -11.79
C ARG A 48 9.78 -16.84 -12.64
N GLY A 49 9.38 -16.73 -13.90
CA GLY A 49 9.55 -17.78 -14.90
C GLY A 49 8.48 -18.88 -14.86
N PHE A 50 7.41 -18.72 -14.09
CA PHE A 50 6.24 -19.60 -14.13
C PHE A 50 5.26 -19.20 -15.24
N ALA A 51 4.52 -20.17 -15.75
CA ALA A 51 3.41 -19.91 -16.65
C ALA A 51 2.14 -19.57 -15.85
N PHE A 52 1.89 -18.28 -15.63
CA PHE A 52 0.63 -17.78 -15.09
C PHE A 52 -0.32 -17.41 -16.24
N ASN A 53 -1.45 -18.12 -16.35
CA ASN A 53 -2.43 -17.92 -17.42
C ASN A 53 -3.44 -16.82 -17.08
N GLY A 54 -2.93 -15.58 -16.96
CA GLY A 54 -3.75 -14.40 -16.71
C GLY A 54 -4.37 -14.35 -15.30
N GLU A 55 -5.44 -13.58 -15.18
CA GLU A 55 -6.00 -13.15 -13.88
C GLU A 55 -6.66 -14.29 -13.09
N ALA A 56 -7.28 -15.26 -13.77
CA ALA A 56 -7.95 -16.38 -13.10
C ALA A 56 -6.95 -17.31 -12.41
N ASP A 57 -5.83 -17.60 -13.08
CA ASP A 57 -4.76 -18.44 -12.52
C ASP A 57 -4.06 -17.71 -11.36
N PHE A 58 -3.86 -16.39 -11.48
CA PHE A 58 -3.38 -15.56 -10.38
C PHE A 58 -4.32 -15.59 -9.15
N GLU A 59 -5.64 -15.52 -9.34
CA GLU A 59 -6.60 -15.64 -8.23
C GLU A 59 -6.47 -17.00 -7.53
N VAL A 60 -6.40 -18.10 -8.30
CA VAL A 60 -6.23 -19.46 -7.75
C VAL A 60 -4.92 -19.57 -6.99
N PHE A 61 -3.83 -19.02 -7.53
CA PHE A 61 -2.53 -19.00 -6.87
C PHE A 61 -2.58 -18.26 -5.54
N ALA A 62 -3.09 -17.02 -5.51
CA ALA A 62 -3.18 -16.22 -4.29
C ALA A 62 -4.07 -16.89 -3.21
N ARG A 63 -5.19 -17.50 -3.61
CA ARG A 63 -6.06 -18.28 -2.70
C ARG A 63 -5.40 -19.56 -2.19
N SER A 64 -4.44 -20.12 -2.91
CA SER A 64 -3.79 -21.38 -2.55
C SER A 64 -2.95 -21.30 -1.26
N PHE A 65 -2.72 -20.09 -0.74
CA PHE A 65 -2.05 -19.80 0.53
C PHE A 65 -3.01 -19.83 1.74
N GLY A 66 -4.28 -20.21 1.55
CA GLY A 66 -5.18 -20.54 2.66
C GLY A 66 -5.95 -19.36 3.28
N HIS A 67 -5.85 -18.17 2.68
CA HIS A 67 -6.57 -16.99 3.12
C HIS A 67 -7.65 -16.60 2.11
N GLU A 68 -8.81 -16.16 2.63
CA GLU A 68 -9.78 -15.47 1.80
C GLU A 68 -9.18 -14.16 1.28
N LEU A 69 -9.38 -13.89 -0.02
CA LEU A 69 -9.07 -12.59 -0.58
C LEU A 69 -10.00 -11.53 0.03
N LEU A 70 -9.53 -10.32 0.24
CA LEU A 70 -10.31 -9.25 0.86
C LEU A 70 -11.03 -8.41 -0.20
N THR A 71 -12.17 -7.84 0.19
CA THR A 71 -12.82 -6.77 -0.58
C THR A 71 -12.10 -5.46 -0.36
N TYR A 72 -12.08 -4.61 -1.39
CA TYR A 72 -11.50 -3.27 -1.31
C TYR A 72 -12.57 -2.25 -0.90
N ASP A 73 -12.98 -2.31 0.37
CA ASP A 73 -13.88 -1.33 0.98
C ASP A 73 -13.07 -0.20 1.62
N TYR A 74 -13.68 0.98 1.78
CA TYR A 74 -13.01 2.21 2.24
C TYR A 74 -11.80 2.61 1.35
N ALA A 75 -12.06 2.58 0.04
CA ALA A 75 -11.07 2.85 -0.99
C ALA A 75 -10.48 4.27 -0.87
N SER A 76 -9.16 4.36 -1.04
CA SER A 76 -8.44 5.63 -1.21
C SER A 76 -8.00 5.87 -2.64
N THR A 77 -8.17 4.94 -3.57
CA THR A 77 -7.90 5.22 -4.99
C THR A 77 -8.88 4.45 -5.86
N PRO A 78 -9.23 4.97 -7.06
CA PRO A 78 -10.05 4.21 -7.99
C PRO A 78 -9.31 2.93 -8.41
N ARG A 79 -10.04 1.82 -8.38
CA ARG A 79 -9.62 0.52 -8.90
C ARG A 79 -10.79 -0.10 -9.64
N THR A 80 -10.55 -0.59 -10.85
CA THR A 80 -11.51 -1.41 -11.57
C THR A 80 -11.49 -2.83 -10.99
N LYS A 81 -12.63 -3.30 -10.49
CA LYS A 81 -12.82 -4.70 -10.10
C LYS A 81 -12.87 -5.53 -11.38
N LEU A 82 -11.88 -6.39 -11.58
CA LEU A 82 -11.80 -7.24 -12.76
C LEU A 82 -12.65 -8.50 -12.53
N ASN A 83 -12.39 -9.24 -11.44
CA ASN A 83 -13.09 -10.48 -11.05
C ASN A 83 -13.35 -10.54 -9.53
N ASN A 84 -13.62 -11.74 -8.97
CA ASN A 84 -14.10 -12.06 -7.62
C ASN A 84 -13.11 -11.78 -6.45
N ARG A 85 -12.54 -10.55 -6.42
CA ARG A 85 -11.52 -9.98 -5.49
C ARG A 85 -10.12 -9.75 -6.11
N VAL A 86 -10.04 -9.69 -7.45
CA VAL A 86 -8.87 -9.20 -8.20
C VAL A 86 -9.18 -7.80 -8.76
N TYR A 87 -8.24 -6.87 -8.57
CA TYR A 87 -8.40 -5.45 -8.91
C TYR A 87 -7.29 -5.00 -9.87
N THR A 88 -7.55 -3.98 -10.69
CA THR A 88 -6.45 -3.24 -11.34
C THR A 88 -5.55 -2.61 -10.26
N SER A 89 -4.25 -2.51 -10.52
CA SER A 89 -3.39 -1.59 -9.76
C SER A 89 -3.98 -0.18 -9.83
N THR A 90 -3.78 0.62 -8.78
CA THR A 90 -4.23 2.02 -8.68
C THR A 90 -4.13 2.77 -10.00
N GLU A 91 -5.28 3.25 -10.49
CA GLU A 91 -5.42 3.97 -11.74
C GLU A 91 -4.90 5.40 -11.55
N TYR A 92 -3.64 5.59 -11.90
CA TYR A 92 -2.93 6.88 -11.84
C TYR A 92 -2.30 7.18 -13.20
N PRO A 93 -2.21 8.46 -13.63
CA PRO A 93 -1.59 8.82 -14.90
C PRO A 93 -0.18 8.23 -15.05
N ALA A 94 0.19 7.73 -16.23
CA ALA A 94 1.44 7.00 -16.44
C ALA A 94 2.71 7.83 -16.15
N HIS A 95 2.61 9.16 -16.27
CA HIS A 95 3.70 10.10 -15.99
C HIS A 95 3.84 10.47 -14.50
N GLN A 96 3.00 9.92 -13.62
CA GLN A 96 3.04 10.18 -12.18
C GLN A 96 3.57 8.97 -11.40
N VAL A 97 4.37 9.26 -10.38
CA VAL A 97 4.83 8.28 -9.40
C VAL A 97 3.75 8.06 -8.36
N ILE A 98 3.52 6.82 -7.96
CA ILE A 98 2.81 6.50 -6.72
C ILE A 98 3.88 6.33 -5.64
N PRO A 99 3.94 7.19 -4.61
CA PRO A 99 4.94 7.08 -3.54
C PRO A 99 4.85 5.75 -2.80
N LEU A 100 5.96 5.33 -2.21
CA LEU A 100 6.02 4.15 -1.36
C LEU A 100 5.02 4.27 -0.20
N HIS A 101 4.20 3.24 0.00
CA HIS A 101 3.23 3.14 1.07
C HIS A 101 2.93 1.67 1.40
N ASN A 102 2.44 1.40 2.61
CA ASN A 102 1.84 0.12 2.96
C ASN A 102 0.33 0.21 2.74
N GLU A 103 -0.27 -0.79 2.09
CA GLU A 103 -1.69 -0.78 1.71
C GLU A 103 -2.57 -0.61 2.95
N GLN A 104 -3.53 0.33 2.89
CA GLN A 104 -4.46 0.65 3.98
C GLN A 104 -3.83 0.99 5.35
N SER A 105 -2.55 1.35 5.42
CA SER A 105 -1.92 1.82 6.68
C SER A 105 -2.42 3.18 7.20
N TYR A 106 -3.42 3.77 6.53
CA TYR A 106 -4.20 4.92 7.01
C TYR A 106 -5.48 4.51 7.76
N SER A 107 -5.71 3.22 8.01
CA SER A 107 -6.84 2.69 8.78
C SER A 107 -6.35 1.80 9.95
N LEU A 108 -7.30 1.31 10.74
CA LEU A 108 -7.06 0.33 11.82
C LEU A 108 -7.18 -1.13 11.35
N ASN A 109 -7.59 -1.37 10.10
CA ASN A 109 -7.79 -2.69 9.52
C ASN A 109 -7.14 -2.74 8.13
N TRP A 110 -6.14 -3.59 7.95
CA TRP A 110 -5.38 -3.70 6.70
C TRP A 110 -5.16 -5.17 6.30
N PRO A 111 -4.90 -5.47 5.02
CA PRO A 111 -4.39 -6.77 4.63
C PRO A 111 -2.99 -7.00 5.17
N MET A 112 -2.69 -8.20 5.64
CA MET A 112 -1.34 -8.65 5.96
C MET A 112 -0.58 -9.04 4.70
N LYS A 113 -1.27 -9.53 3.66
CA LYS A 113 -0.64 -9.93 2.38
C LYS A 113 -1.19 -9.13 1.21
N ILE A 114 -0.29 -8.66 0.37
CA ILE A 114 -0.64 -8.05 -0.93
C ILE A 114 0.17 -8.71 -2.04
N TRP A 115 -0.52 -8.96 -3.15
CA TRP A 115 0.00 -9.67 -4.30
C TRP A 115 -0.10 -8.79 -5.54
N PHE A 116 0.93 -8.81 -6.38
CA PHE A 116 0.94 -8.15 -7.67
C PHE A 116 1.26 -9.16 -8.76
N HIS A 117 0.48 -9.19 -9.84
CA HIS A 117 0.78 -10.01 -11.00
C HIS A 117 0.96 -9.16 -12.25
N CYS A 118 2.11 -9.29 -12.89
CA CYS A 118 2.43 -8.60 -14.13
C CYS A 118 1.87 -9.36 -15.33
N VAL A 119 0.65 -9.02 -15.73
CA VAL A 119 0.03 -9.53 -16.97
C VAL A 119 0.75 -8.98 -18.20
N GLN A 120 1.12 -7.69 -18.17
CA GLN A 120 1.87 -7.04 -19.24
C GLN A 120 2.85 -6.02 -18.65
N ALA A 121 4.14 -6.25 -18.87
CA ALA A 121 5.20 -5.31 -18.52
C ALA A 121 5.19 -4.11 -19.49
N SER A 122 5.45 -2.91 -18.97
CA SER A 122 5.66 -1.72 -19.78
C SER A 122 6.95 -1.80 -20.59
N ALA A 123 6.99 -1.10 -21.72
CA ALA A 123 8.19 -1.01 -22.54
C ALA A 123 9.32 -0.21 -21.85
N VAL A 124 8.93 0.81 -21.07
CA VAL A 124 9.86 1.66 -20.29
C VAL A 124 9.27 1.92 -18.92
N GLY A 125 10.07 1.73 -17.87
CA GLY A 125 9.69 1.97 -16.48
C GLY A 125 8.55 1.06 -16.00
N GLY A 126 7.71 1.59 -15.11
CA GLY A 126 6.52 0.91 -14.59
C GLY A 126 6.79 -0.18 -13.57
N GLU A 127 7.99 -0.19 -13.00
CA GLU A 127 8.34 -1.01 -11.87
C GLU A 127 7.39 -0.74 -10.69
N THR A 128 7.25 -1.75 -9.84
CA THR A 128 6.67 -1.59 -8.50
C THR A 128 7.85 -1.44 -7.53
N PRO A 129 8.35 -0.22 -7.27
CA PRO A 129 9.37 -0.02 -6.24
C PRO A 129 8.85 -0.52 -4.90
N ILE A 130 9.74 -1.12 -4.11
CA ILE A 130 9.45 -1.62 -2.77
C ILE A 130 10.50 -1.14 -1.78
N ALA A 131 10.18 -1.14 -0.49
CA ALA A 131 11.12 -0.78 0.58
C ALA A 131 10.79 -1.54 1.87
N ASP A 132 11.81 -2.00 2.59
CA ASP A 132 11.65 -2.64 3.89
C ASP A 132 11.26 -1.61 4.96
N SER A 133 10.02 -1.68 5.45
CA SER A 133 9.46 -0.76 6.45
C SER A 133 10.19 -0.82 7.81
N ARG A 134 10.95 -1.89 8.08
CA ARG A 134 11.84 -1.98 9.26
C ARG A 134 13.09 -1.13 9.05
N GLN A 135 13.67 -1.18 7.86
CA GLN A 135 14.82 -0.33 7.51
C GLN A 135 14.43 1.14 7.51
N VAL A 136 13.25 1.48 6.99
CA VAL A 136 12.70 2.83 7.07
C VAL A 136 12.57 3.27 8.53
N TYR A 137 11.97 2.44 9.40
CA TYR A 137 11.86 2.73 10.83
C TYR A 137 13.22 2.94 11.53
N GLN A 138 14.22 2.14 11.19
CA GLN A 138 15.56 2.20 11.77
C GLN A 138 16.35 3.42 11.32
N GLN A 139 16.19 3.85 10.06
CA GLN A 139 16.93 4.97 9.47
C GLN A 139 16.28 6.35 9.69
N LEU A 140 15.03 6.39 10.16
CA LEU A 140 14.40 7.63 10.58
C LEU A 140 15.09 8.23 11.81
N ASP A 141 15.01 9.55 11.93
CA ASP A 141 15.50 10.24 13.13
C ASP A 141 14.71 9.71 14.35
N PRO A 142 15.39 9.21 15.41
CA PRO A 142 14.72 8.71 16.60
C PRO A 142 13.71 9.68 17.21
N ALA A 143 13.98 11.00 17.17
CA ALA A 143 13.08 12.02 17.71
C ALA A 143 11.81 12.18 16.87
N ILE A 144 11.92 12.09 15.54
CA ILE A 144 10.75 12.07 14.65
C ILE A 144 9.94 10.81 14.91
N ARG A 145 10.61 9.65 14.94
CA ARG A 145 9.97 8.34 15.14
C ARG A 145 9.21 8.26 16.48
N GLN A 146 9.84 8.71 17.57
CA GLN A 146 9.24 8.74 18.89
C GLN A 146 8.02 9.67 18.91
N ARG A 147 8.15 10.89 18.37
CA ARG A 147 7.04 11.86 18.31
C ARG A 147 5.84 11.31 17.54
N PHE A 148 6.07 10.69 16.39
CA PHE A 148 5.02 10.05 15.60
C PHE A 148 4.38 8.89 16.36
N ALA A 149 5.17 8.05 17.03
CA ALA A 149 4.67 6.93 17.83
C ALA A 149 3.78 7.40 19.00
N GLU A 150 4.23 8.41 19.75
CA GLU A 150 3.51 8.96 20.90
C GLU A 150 2.23 9.69 20.48
N LYS A 151 2.33 10.55 19.47
CA LYS A 151 1.21 11.39 19.04
C LYS A 151 0.21 10.70 18.13
N ARG A 152 0.56 9.56 17.53
CA ARG A 152 -0.26 8.89 16.50
C ARG A 152 -0.58 9.84 15.32
N LEU A 153 -1.41 9.39 14.39
CA LEU A 153 -1.77 10.17 13.19
C LEU A 153 -3.28 10.24 13.00
N MET A 154 -3.81 11.43 12.75
CA MET A 154 -5.21 11.63 12.38
C MET A 154 -5.33 11.87 10.88
N TYR A 155 -5.92 10.92 10.16
CA TYR A 155 -6.23 11.07 8.74
C TYR A 155 -7.59 11.76 8.59
N VAL A 156 -7.61 12.84 7.80
CA VAL A 156 -8.83 13.59 7.48
C VAL A 156 -9.12 13.43 5.99
N ARG A 157 -10.36 13.06 5.66
CA ARG A 157 -10.81 12.91 4.27
C ARG A 157 -12.10 13.67 4.05
N ASN A 158 -12.16 14.46 2.99
CA ASN A 158 -13.36 15.14 2.54
C ASN A 158 -13.81 14.52 1.22
N TYR A 159 -14.98 13.91 1.23
CA TYR A 159 -15.61 13.26 0.09
C TYR A 159 -16.68 14.20 -0.46
N GLY A 160 -16.34 14.87 -1.55
CA GLY A 160 -17.08 16.03 -2.02
C GLY A 160 -16.31 16.72 -3.14
N ASN A 161 -16.78 17.86 -3.61
CA ASN A 161 -16.09 18.85 -4.46
C ASN A 161 -15.48 18.40 -5.81
N GLY A 162 -15.56 17.11 -6.17
CA GLY A 162 -15.04 16.58 -7.43
C GLY A 162 -13.51 16.47 -7.51
N LEU A 163 -12.80 16.67 -6.40
CA LEU A 163 -11.33 16.63 -6.35
C LEU A 163 -10.78 15.26 -5.92
N ASP A 164 -11.63 14.40 -5.36
CA ASP A 164 -11.29 13.04 -4.94
C ASP A 164 -12.51 12.10 -5.11
N LEU A 165 -12.39 10.84 -4.71
CA LEU A 165 -13.46 9.85 -4.78
C LEU A 165 -14.70 10.34 -4.01
N PRO A 166 -15.90 10.26 -4.62
CA PRO A 166 -17.15 10.48 -3.89
C PRO A 166 -17.31 9.38 -2.83
N TRP A 167 -18.00 9.69 -1.74
CA TRP A 167 -18.13 8.75 -0.62
C TRP A 167 -18.81 7.45 -1.06
N GLN A 168 -19.73 7.51 -2.03
CA GLN A 168 -20.41 6.33 -2.55
C GLN A 168 -19.44 5.30 -3.13
N GLN A 169 -18.43 5.77 -3.85
CA GLN A 169 -17.38 4.90 -4.37
C GLN A 169 -16.40 4.47 -3.27
N ALA A 170 -16.07 5.37 -2.34
CA ALA A 170 -15.16 5.03 -1.24
C ALA A 170 -15.74 3.94 -0.32
N PHE A 171 -17.04 3.98 -0.04
CA PHE A 171 -17.74 3.05 0.85
C PHE A 171 -18.54 1.97 0.10
N SER A 172 -18.50 1.97 -1.23
CA SER A 172 -19.22 1.01 -2.09
C SER A 172 -20.74 0.94 -1.79
N THR A 173 -21.38 2.07 -1.47
CA THR A 173 -22.80 2.11 -1.10
C THR A 173 -23.43 3.49 -1.37
N GLU A 174 -24.74 3.53 -1.61
CA GLU A 174 -25.54 4.76 -1.73
C GLU A 174 -26.29 5.09 -0.42
N ASP A 175 -26.14 4.25 0.61
CA ASP A 175 -26.88 4.38 1.86
C ASP A 175 -26.02 5.01 2.96
N ARG A 176 -26.41 6.21 3.41
CA ARG A 176 -25.73 6.90 4.51
C ARG A 176 -25.69 6.06 5.77
N ALA A 177 -26.76 5.31 6.10
CA ALA A 177 -26.79 4.51 7.31
C ALA A 177 -25.72 3.41 7.32
N GLN A 178 -25.43 2.81 6.15
CA GLN A 178 -24.35 1.84 6.00
C GLN A 178 -22.98 2.49 6.20
N VAL A 179 -22.76 3.70 5.68
CA VAL A 179 -21.53 4.49 5.91
C VAL A 179 -21.34 4.77 7.39
N GLU A 180 -22.38 5.22 8.08
CA GLU A 180 -22.29 5.52 9.52
C GLU A 180 -22.03 4.26 10.35
N HIS A 181 -22.66 3.13 9.99
CA HIS A 181 -22.40 1.85 10.63
C HIS A 181 -20.94 1.42 10.45
N PHE A 182 -20.43 1.48 9.21
CA PHE A 182 -19.03 1.22 8.92
C PHE A 182 -18.10 2.12 9.73
N CYS A 183 -18.40 3.42 9.79
CA CYS A 183 -17.57 4.38 10.51
C CYS A 183 -17.52 4.07 12.01
N ARG A 184 -18.68 3.79 12.64
CA ARG A 184 -18.74 3.38 14.05
C ARG A 184 -17.96 2.09 14.31
N ALA A 185 -18.11 1.08 13.44
CA ALA A 185 -17.42 -0.19 13.56
C ALA A 185 -15.88 -0.07 13.42
N ASN A 186 -15.41 0.94 12.69
CA ASN A 186 -13.98 1.14 12.41
C ASN A 186 -13.36 2.33 13.18
N GLN A 187 -14.05 2.87 14.20
CA GLN A 187 -13.59 4.02 15.00
C GLN A 187 -13.27 5.27 14.15
N ILE A 188 -14.10 5.51 13.13
CA ILE A 188 -14.01 6.67 12.25
C ILE A 188 -15.05 7.69 12.73
N GLN A 189 -14.58 8.90 13.05
CA GLN A 189 -15.46 10.05 13.23
C GLN A 189 -15.95 10.51 11.86
N PHE A 190 -17.23 10.86 11.76
CA PHE A 190 -17.81 11.31 10.50
C PHE A 190 -18.74 12.50 10.72
N GLN A 191 -18.85 13.35 9.70
CA GLN A 191 -19.75 14.48 9.65
C GLN A 191 -20.34 14.60 8.25
N TRP A 192 -21.67 14.57 8.15
CA TRP A 192 -22.37 14.96 6.93
C TRP A 192 -22.45 16.49 6.86
N LYS A 193 -22.12 17.06 5.71
CA LYS A 193 -22.26 18.49 5.42
C LYS A 193 -23.65 18.79 4.86
N ASP A 194 -24.04 20.07 4.87
CA ASP A 194 -25.37 20.53 4.43
C ASP A 194 -25.67 20.25 2.95
N ASP A 195 -24.62 20.23 2.11
CA ASP A 195 -24.67 19.88 0.69
C ASP A 195 -24.71 18.36 0.44
N GLY A 196 -24.66 17.55 1.50
CA GLY A 196 -24.69 16.10 1.45
C GLY A 196 -23.34 15.43 1.22
N GLU A 197 -22.25 16.18 1.26
CA GLU A 197 -20.88 15.66 1.32
C GLU A 197 -20.55 15.03 2.67
N LEU A 198 -19.45 14.29 2.72
CA LEU A 198 -18.97 13.61 3.92
C LEU A 198 -17.57 14.10 4.29
N SER A 199 -17.32 14.30 5.58
CA SER A 199 -15.96 14.42 6.14
C SER A 199 -15.73 13.29 7.13
N THR A 200 -14.55 12.66 7.08
CA THR A 200 -14.14 11.64 8.07
C THR A 200 -12.82 11.97 8.72
N ARG A 201 -12.66 11.55 9.98
CA ARG A 201 -11.43 11.62 10.75
C ARG A 201 -11.15 10.29 11.44
N GLN A 202 -9.95 9.75 11.32
CA GLN A 202 -9.56 8.50 11.98
C GLN A 202 -8.16 8.62 12.56
N VAL A 203 -8.01 8.33 13.85
CA VAL A 203 -6.71 8.31 14.54
C VAL A 203 -6.11 6.91 14.47
N CYS A 204 -5.05 6.75 13.68
CA CYS A 204 -4.39 5.48 13.40
C CYS A 204 -2.98 5.43 14.01
N GLN A 205 -2.37 4.27 13.95
CA GLN A 205 -0.95 4.08 14.23
C GLN A 205 -0.07 4.96 13.32
N ALA A 206 1.10 5.34 13.85
CA ALA A 206 2.19 5.87 13.04
C ALA A 206 3.27 4.81 12.79
N VAL A 207 3.54 4.00 13.82
CA VAL A 207 4.42 2.84 13.77
C VAL A 207 3.67 1.66 14.34
N ALA A 208 3.99 0.46 13.89
CA ALA A 208 3.35 -0.76 14.36
C ALA A 208 4.41 -1.83 14.67
N GLN A 209 4.07 -2.76 15.56
CA GLN A 209 4.87 -3.95 15.77
C GLN A 209 4.26 -5.07 14.91
N HIS A 210 5.09 -5.72 14.10
CA HIS A 210 4.63 -6.82 13.26
C HIS A 210 4.22 -8.01 14.13
N PRO A 211 3.00 -8.59 13.96
CA PRO A 211 2.45 -9.57 14.89
C PRO A 211 3.23 -10.90 14.94
N VAL A 212 3.86 -11.30 13.82
CA VAL A 212 4.67 -12.53 13.74
C VAL A 212 6.14 -12.30 14.13
N THR A 213 6.84 -11.36 13.48
CA THR A 213 8.27 -11.14 13.72
C THR A 213 8.59 -10.33 14.98
N GLY A 214 7.61 -9.59 15.53
CA GLY A 214 7.82 -8.69 16.66
C GLY A 214 8.65 -7.44 16.33
N GLU A 215 8.99 -7.22 15.06
CA GLU A 215 9.81 -6.07 14.63
C GLU A 215 8.96 -4.81 14.50
N TRP A 216 9.53 -3.65 14.87
CA TRP A 216 8.90 -2.36 14.64
C TRP A 216 9.02 -1.93 13.18
N VAL A 217 7.92 -1.44 12.62
CA VAL A 217 7.81 -0.99 11.23
C VAL A 217 7.27 0.44 11.16
N TRP A 218 7.77 1.20 10.17
CA TRP A 218 7.18 2.47 9.78
C TRP A 218 5.94 2.18 8.95
N PHE A 219 4.76 2.26 9.58
CA PHE A 219 3.52 1.75 9.02
C PHE A 219 2.44 2.84 9.07
N ASN A 220 2.54 3.77 8.13
CA ASN A 220 1.60 4.86 7.92
C ASN A 220 1.75 5.43 6.49
N GLN A 221 0.89 6.39 6.14
CA GLN A 221 0.94 7.12 4.87
C GLN A 221 1.00 8.64 5.08
N ALA A 222 1.63 9.12 6.17
CA ALA A 222 1.66 10.54 6.50
C ALA A 222 2.26 11.39 5.36
N HIS A 223 3.39 10.98 4.80
CA HIS A 223 4.06 11.66 3.69
C HIS A 223 3.22 11.74 2.42
N LEU A 224 2.30 10.78 2.23
CA LEU A 224 1.45 10.65 1.05
C LEU A 224 0.13 11.40 1.21
N PHE A 225 -0.51 11.31 2.39
CA PHE A 225 -1.79 11.97 2.68
C PHE A 225 -1.64 13.44 3.08
N HIS A 226 -0.48 13.84 3.60
CA HIS A 226 -0.26 15.24 3.93
C HIS A 226 -0.32 16.10 2.68
N ILE A 227 -0.97 17.25 2.78
CA ILE A 227 -1.17 18.16 1.65
C ILE A 227 0.15 18.62 1.01
N SER A 228 1.26 18.57 1.75
CA SER A 228 2.59 18.88 1.22
C SER A 228 3.10 17.87 0.19
N ASN A 229 2.42 16.73 -0.01
CA ASN A 229 2.68 15.82 -1.11
C ASN A 229 2.32 16.44 -2.48
N LEU A 230 1.43 17.44 -2.49
CA LEU A 230 1.18 18.25 -3.68
C LEU A 230 2.30 19.28 -3.86
N ALA A 231 2.66 19.52 -5.13
CA ALA A 231 3.55 20.61 -5.50
C ALA A 231 3.00 21.95 -4.96
N ALA A 232 3.87 22.84 -4.48
CA ALA A 232 3.48 24.06 -3.78
C ALA A 232 2.42 24.90 -4.54
N PRO A 233 2.56 25.16 -5.86
CA PRO A 233 1.54 25.94 -6.58
C PRO A 233 0.16 25.26 -6.62
N VAL A 234 0.13 23.92 -6.72
CA VAL A 234 -1.10 23.13 -6.72
C VAL A 234 -1.74 23.15 -5.33
N ARG A 235 -0.93 23.00 -4.28
CA ARG A 235 -1.36 23.08 -2.89
C ARG A 235 -1.96 24.44 -2.56
N GLU A 236 -1.28 25.53 -2.91
CA GLU A 236 -1.73 26.91 -2.65
C GLU A 236 -3.04 27.20 -3.37
N THR A 237 -3.13 26.82 -4.65
CA THR A 237 -4.37 26.95 -5.44
C THR A 237 -5.51 26.17 -4.79
N LEU A 238 -5.26 24.91 -4.40
CA LEU A 238 -6.26 24.07 -3.75
C LEU A 238 -6.78 24.70 -2.45
N ILE A 239 -5.86 25.10 -1.55
CA ILE A 239 -6.23 25.77 -0.29
C ILE A 239 -7.03 27.05 -0.54
N SER A 240 -6.68 27.84 -1.57
CA SER A 240 -7.40 29.08 -1.88
C SER A 240 -8.87 28.85 -2.29
N ILE A 241 -9.19 27.67 -2.83
CA ILE A 241 -10.53 27.31 -3.31
C ILE A 241 -11.39 26.70 -2.20
N VAL A 242 -10.83 25.76 -1.43
CA VAL A 242 -11.61 24.95 -0.47
C VAL A 242 -11.26 25.21 0.99
N GLY A 243 -10.27 26.07 1.28
CA GLY A 243 -9.70 26.24 2.61
C GLY A 243 -8.87 25.02 3.05
N GLU A 244 -8.06 25.18 4.10
CA GLU A 244 -7.21 24.09 4.60
C GLU A 244 -8.01 22.91 5.13
N GLU A 245 -9.15 23.15 5.77
CA GLU A 245 -10.04 22.10 6.29
C GLU A 245 -10.82 21.37 5.18
N GLY A 246 -11.03 22.02 4.03
CA GLY A 246 -11.82 21.48 2.93
C GLY A 246 -11.01 20.67 1.91
N VAL A 247 -9.69 20.57 2.09
CA VAL A 247 -8.84 19.81 1.17
C VAL A 247 -9.21 18.32 1.20
N PRO A 248 -9.13 17.60 0.06
CA PRO A 248 -9.71 16.25 -0.01
C PRO A 248 -9.05 15.26 0.95
N ARG A 249 -7.75 15.41 1.19
CA ARG A 249 -6.99 14.61 2.14
C ARG A 249 -5.99 15.48 2.87
N ASN A 250 -5.89 15.27 4.18
CA ASN A 250 -4.76 15.73 4.96
C ASN A 250 -4.49 14.77 6.13
N VAL A 251 -3.36 14.95 6.79
CA VAL A 251 -2.99 14.18 7.98
C VAL A 251 -2.34 15.08 9.01
N PHE A 252 -2.73 14.89 10.26
CA PHE A 252 -2.26 15.63 11.41
C PHE A 252 -1.71 14.64 12.45
N TYR A 253 -1.11 15.15 13.51
CA TYR A 253 -0.95 14.34 14.71
C TYR A 253 -2.31 13.91 15.27
N GLY A 254 -2.34 12.86 16.07
CA GLY A 254 -3.59 12.31 16.63
C GLY A 254 -4.37 13.28 17.52
N ASP A 255 -3.69 14.30 18.05
CA ASP A 255 -4.28 15.41 18.81
C ASP A 255 -4.82 16.56 17.93
N GLY A 256 -4.66 16.46 16.60
CA GLY A 256 -5.04 17.48 15.63
C GLY A 256 -3.98 18.55 15.37
N SER A 257 -2.83 18.52 16.05
CA SER A 257 -1.73 19.45 15.77
C SER A 257 -1.09 19.16 14.40
N PRO A 258 -0.59 20.19 13.69
CA PRO A 258 0.05 20.02 12.39
C PRO A 258 1.34 19.22 12.52
N ILE A 259 1.68 18.48 11.47
CA ILE A 259 2.94 17.77 11.33
C ILE A 259 3.97 18.71 10.69
N GLU A 260 5.19 18.74 11.23
CA GLU A 260 6.24 19.59 10.72
C GLU A 260 6.68 19.15 9.31
N LEU A 261 6.88 20.11 8.41
CA LEU A 261 7.19 19.84 7.01
C LEU A 261 8.56 19.16 6.84
N ASP A 262 9.55 19.57 7.63
CA ASP A 262 10.90 19.01 7.66
C ASP A 262 10.88 17.53 8.10
N ALA A 263 10.01 17.16 9.04
CA ALA A 263 9.81 15.78 9.44
C ALA A 263 9.28 14.93 8.27
N LEU A 264 8.31 15.44 7.51
CA LEU A 264 7.77 14.75 6.34
C LEU A 264 8.78 14.69 5.18
N GLU A 265 9.59 15.72 4.99
CA GLU A 265 10.70 15.72 4.02
C GLU A 265 11.76 14.67 4.37
N HIS A 266 12.12 14.56 5.66
CA HIS A 266 13.01 13.50 6.14
C HIS A 266 12.43 12.11 5.89
N VAL A 267 11.13 11.91 6.17
CA VAL A 267 10.44 10.63 5.88
C VAL A 267 10.52 10.28 4.38
N ARG A 268 10.22 11.23 3.49
CA ARG A 268 10.33 11.02 2.04
C ARG A 268 11.75 10.67 1.62
N ALA A 269 12.75 11.35 2.17
CA ALA A 269 14.15 11.09 1.87
C ALA A 269 14.62 9.71 2.34
N VAL A 270 14.18 9.25 3.52
CA VAL A 270 14.47 7.89 4.01
C VAL A 270 13.80 6.84 3.12
N LEU A 271 12.51 7.01 2.81
CA LEU A 271 11.79 6.10 1.91
C LEU A 271 12.49 5.95 0.56
N GLN A 272 12.92 7.07 -0.03
CA GLN A 272 13.65 7.07 -1.29
C GLN A 272 14.99 6.33 -1.19
N ARG A 273 15.74 6.47 -0.09
CA ARG A 273 17.01 5.75 0.13
C ARG A 273 16.82 4.25 0.34
N CYS A 274 15.72 3.84 0.98
CA CYS A 274 15.39 2.45 1.22
C CYS A 274 14.74 1.76 0.00
N GLN A 275 14.43 2.52 -1.05
CA GLN A 275 13.76 2.01 -2.23
C GLN A 275 14.66 1.03 -3.00
N VAL A 276 14.08 -0.11 -3.36
CA VAL A 276 14.62 -1.06 -4.34
C VAL A 276 13.61 -1.26 -5.46
N SER A 277 14.11 -1.50 -6.67
CA SER A 277 13.28 -1.69 -7.86
C SER A 277 13.85 -2.82 -8.70
N PHE A 278 12.96 -3.53 -9.39
CA PHE A 278 13.31 -4.54 -10.36
C PHE A 278 12.39 -4.38 -11.58
N PRO A 279 12.89 -4.67 -12.79
CA PRO A 279 12.06 -4.66 -13.98
C PRO A 279 11.07 -5.82 -13.91
N TRP A 280 9.80 -5.52 -14.18
CA TRP A 280 8.76 -6.53 -14.33
C TRP A 280 9.01 -7.39 -15.57
N GLN A 281 8.74 -8.68 -15.47
CA GLN A 281 8.57 -9.59 -16.60
C GLN A 281 7.11 -10.03 -16.67
N ALA A 282 6.59 -10.22 -17.88
CA ALA A 282 5.27 -10.79 -18.06
C ALA A 282 5.22 -12.18 -17.41
N GLY A 283 4.17 -12.43 -16.61
CA GLY A 283 4.05 -13.66 -15.83
C GLY A 283 4.55 -13.55 -14.39
N ASP A 284 5.37 -12.57 -14.05
CA ASP A 284 5.85 -12.43 -12.67
C ASP A 284 4.69 -12.27 -11.67
N VAL A 285 4.86 -12.83 -10.47
CA VAL A 285 4.00 -12.59 -9.31
C VAL A 285 4.86 -12.14 -8.13
N LEU A 286 4.55 -11.00 -7.53
CA LEU A 286 5.18 -10.50 -6.32
C LEU A 286 4.21 -10.69 -5.14
N MET A 287 4.67 -11.35 -4.09
CA MET A 287 4.03 -11.40 -2.78
C MET A 287 4.76 -10.47 -1.84
N LEU A 288 4.03 -9.61 -1.14
CA LEU A 288 4.57 -8.80 -0.05
C LEU A 288 3.83 -9.09 1.24
N ASP A 289 4.58 -9.17 2.33
CA ASP A 289 4.05 -8.88 3.64
C ASP A 289 3.83 -7.37 3.74
N ASN A 290 2.55 -6.98 3.81
CA ASN A 290 2.13 -5.59 3.71
C ASN A 290 2.62 -4.75 4.90
N MET A 291 2.89 -5.34 6.07
CA MET A 291 3.47 -4.60 7.19
C MET A 291 4.98 -4.43 7.06
N LEU A 292 5.67 -5.43 6.52
CA LEU A 292 7.12 -5.39 6.37
C LEU A 292 7.59 -4.60 5.14
N VAL A 293 6.78 -4.50 4.08
CA VAL A 293 7.21 -3.92 2.81
C VAL A 293 6.24 -2.87 2.29
N ALA A 294 6.73 -1.63 2.22
CA ALA A 294 6.07 -0.56 1.48
C ALA A 294 6.28 -0.76 -0.02
N HIS A 295 5.31 -0.36 -0.83
CA HIS A 295 5.37 -0.45 -2.29
C HIS A 295 4.84 0.83 -2.95
N GLY A 296 5.21 1.04 -4.21
CA GLY A 296 4.80 2.20 -4.99
C GLY A 296 4.68 1.86 -6.47
N ARG A 297 4.76 2.88 -7.33
CA ARG A 297 4.74 2.69 -8.78
C ARG A 297 5.59 3.75 -9.45
N SER A 298 6.57 3.32 -10.24
CA SER A 298 7.34 4.21 -11.12
C SER A 298 6.48 4.76 -12.26
N THR A 299 6.93 5.84 -12.88
CA THR A 299 6.37 6.30 -14.17
C THR A 299 6.60 5.26 -15.26
N PHE A 300 5.76 5.23 -16.29
CA PHE A 300 5.91 4.29 -17.40
C PHE A 300 5.45 4.87 -18.73
N GLN A 301 5.86 4.19 -19.82
CA GLN A 301 5.42 4.48 -21.17
C GLN A 301 4.84 3.23 -21.84
N GLY A 302 3.83 3.43 -22.67
CA GLY A 302 3.14 2.36 -23.39
C GLY A 302 2.13 1.60 -22.53
N ALA A 303 1.72 0.42 -23.02
CA ALA A 303 0.78 -0.44 -22.33
C ALA A 303 1.44 -1.13 -21.12
N ARG A 304 0.70 -1.18 -20.01
CA ARG A 304 1.11 -1.83 -18.76
C ARG A 304 -0.12 -2.42 -18.08
N LYS A 305 -0.05 -3.66 -17.63
CA LYS A 305 -1.11 -4.30 -16.86
C LYS A 305 -0.53 -5.09 -15.69
N VAL A 306 -0.73 -4.54 -14.49
CA VAL A 306 -0.44 -5.21 -13.22
C VAL A 306 -1.72 -5.29 -12.41
N VAL A 307 -2.10 -6.48 -11.99
CA VAL A 307 -3.30 -6.74 -11.18
C VAL A 307 -2.93 -7.07 -9.75
N VAL A 308 -3.84 -6.80 -8.82
CA VAL A 308 -3.60 -6.86 -7.38
C VAL A 308 -4.62 -7.76 -6.69
N ALA A 309 -4.16 -8.53 -5.70
CA ALA A 309 -5.01 -9.24 -4.75
C ALA A 309 -4.53 -8.95 -3.32
N MET A 310 -5.46 -8.82 -2.39
CA MET A 310 -5.19 -8.58 -0.97
C MET A 310 -5.78 -9.74 -0.18
N ALA A 311 -5.09 -10.20 0.87
CA ALA A 311 -5.50 -11.36 1.65
C ALA A 311 -5.10 -11.18 3.11
N GLU A 312 -5.73 -12.00 3.97
CA GLU A 312 -5.44 -12.12 5.39
C GLU A 312 -5.65 -10.79 6.14
N PRO A 313 -6.80 -10.55 6.79
CA PRO A 313 -6.98 -9.33 7.57
C PRO A 313 -6.00 -9.32 8.75
N ALA A 314 -5.51 -8.13 9.10
CA ALA A 314 -4.70 -7.96 10.31
C ALA A 314 -5.45 -8.50 11.54
N PRO A 315 -4.74 -9.12 12.50
CA PRO A 315 -5.36 -9.53 13.75
C PRO A 315 -6.05 -8.34 14.44
N ALA A 316 -7.21 -8.58 15.05
CA ALA A 316 -7.81 -7.58 15.93
C ALA A 316 -6.83 -7.30 17.08
N GLY A 317 -6.37 -6.05 17.16
CA GLY A 317 -5.49 -5.56 18.23
C GLY A 317 -6.20 -5.32 19.55
#